data_AF-A0A351DW46-F1
#
_entry.id   AF-A0A351DW46-F1
#
_cell.length_a   1.000
_cell.length_b   1.000
_cell.length_c   1.000
_cell.angle_alpha   90.00
_cell.angle_beta   90.00
_cell.angle_gamma   90.00
#
_symmetry.space_group_name_H-M   'P 1'
#
loop_
_entity.id
_entity.type
_entity.pdbx_description
1 polymer ?
#
loop_
_entity_poly.entity_id
_entity_poly.type
_entity_poly.pdbx_seq_one_letter_code
_entity_poly.pdbx_strand_id
1 'polypeptide(L)'
;MFFTNPWKNWGVVAVAWGGLCHLANAQTPTFHLDVAPIVFQHCAECHRPGEIGPMPLTTYEEVFAYGEFIEFVTASGYMPPWTPDNTYSHFVGERVLTENELATLSAWVAAGKPEGDPADNPGLPQYPEGSQIGEPDLVLAMAEPYEHGGDMTDQYQVFVLPGDPDADLSIRALEVRPGNRNVAHHAILGLDVSGTAQALDANDPDPGYESFGSF
;
A
#
# COMPACT_ATOMS: atom_id res chain seq x y z
N MET A 1 84.94 -5.61 46.44
CA MET A 1 84.48 -4.68 45.39
C MET A 1 84.04 -5.54 44.22
N PHE A 2 82.73 -5.72 44.08
CA PHE A 2 82.07 -6.57 43.09
C PHE A 2 81.82 -5.76 41.82
N PHE A 3 81.96 -6.38 40.64
CA PHE A 3 81.06 -6.14 39.51
C PHE A 3 81.00 -7.39 38.62
N THR A 4 79.85 -8.04 38.62
CA THR A 4 79.39 -9.05 37.65
C THR A 4 78.52 -8.36 36.60
N ASN A 5 78.55 -8.88 35.38
CA ASN A 5 77.73 -8.43 34.24
C ASN A 5 76.45 -9.28 34.16
N PRO A 6 75.27 -8.69 33.93
CA PRO A 6 74.16 -9.47 33.39
C PRO A 6 73.49 -8.83 32.16
N TRP A 7 73.03 -9.74 31.30
CA TRP A 7 72.39 -9.53 30.02
C TRP A 7 70.92 -9.09 30.19
N LYS A 8 70.44 -8.27 29.24
CA LYS A 8 69.07 -7.73 29.15
C LYS A 8 68.05 -8.82 28.78
N ASN A 9 67.03 -9.00 29.62
CA ASN A 9 65.75 -9.63 29.24
C ASN A 9 64.79 -8.56 28.71
N TRP A 10 64.14 -8.83 27.57
CA TRP A 10 63.04 -8.03 27.04
C TRP A 10 61.72 -8.74 27.41
N GLY A 11 60.91 -8.11 28.24
CA GLY A 11 59.56 -8.56 28.56
C GLY A 11 58.56 -8.03 27.53
N VAL A 12 57.82 -8.92 26.89
CA VAL A 12 56.67 -8.58 26.05
C VAL A 12 55.45 -8.41 26.95
N VAL A 13 54.84 -7.23 26.94
CA VAL A 13 53.53 -6.98 27.58
C VAL A 13 52.46 -7.16 26.51
N ALA A 14 51.66 -8.22 26.62
CA ALA A 14 50.46 -8.39 25.83
C ALA A 14 49.31 -7.60 26.50
N VAL A 15 48.81 -6.56 25.83
CA VAL A 15 47.60 -5.85 26.23
C VAL A 15 46.42 -6.54 25.56
N ALA A 16 45.64 -7.29 26.32
CA ALA A 16 44.38 -7.85 25.85
C ALA A 16 43.32 -6.74 25.82
N TRP A 17 42.95 -6.28 24.63
CA TRP A 17 41.78 -5.43 24.42
C TRP A 17 40.54 -6.31 24.48
N GLY A 18 39.94 -6.42 25.66
CA GLY A 18 38.59 -6.96 25.82
C GLY A 18 37.58 -5.99 25.24
N GLY A 19 37.28 -6.13 23.95
CA GLY A 19 36.16 -5.44 23.32
C GLY A 19 34.85 -5.97 23.90
N LEU A 20 34.20 -5.18 24.75
CA LEU A 20 32.79 -5.35 25.06
C LEU A 20 32.01 -5.07 23.77
N CYS A 21 31.65 -6.12 23.03
CA CYS A 21 30.54 -6.05 22.08
C CYS A 21 29.28 -5.76 22.90
N HIS A 22 28.88 -4.49 22.96
CA HIS A 22 27.53 -4.13 23.34
C HIS A 22 26.61 -4.75 22.29
N LEU A 23 25.97 -5.86 22.64
CA LEU A 23 24.78 -6.31 21.94
C LEU A 23 23.77 -5.18 22.09
N ALA A 24 23.63 -4.38 21.03
CA ALA A 24 22.54 -3.43 20.93
C ALA A 24 21.25 -4.25 20.97
N ASN A 25 20.55 -4.18 22.09
CA ASN A 25 19.23 -4.78 22.21
C ASN A 25 18.31 -3.91 21.36
N ALA A 26 18.04 -4.33 20.12
CA ALA A 26 17.03 -3.67 19.30
C ALA A 26 15.73 -3.66 20.12
N GLN A 27 15.20 -2.47 20.38
CA GLN A 27 13.95 -2.34 21.12
C GLN A 27 12.88 -3.12 20.36
N THR A 28 12.13 -3.96 21.07
CA THR A 28 11.01 -4.68 20.48
C THR A 28 10.01 -3.68 19.90
N PRO A 29 9.69 -3.76 18.60
CA PRO A 29 8.71 -2.85 18.01
C PRO A 29 7.36 -2.98 18.70
N THR A 30 6.63 -1.87 18.81
CA THR A 30 5.26 -1.82 19.34
C THR A 30 4.29 -1.29 18.31
N PHE A 31 3.00 -1.55 18.50
CA PHE A 31 2.00 -1.11 17.55
C PHE A 31 1.98 0.41 17.44
N HIS A 32 1.79 1.12 18.55
CA HIS A 32 1.61 2.57 18.52
C HIS A 32 2.81 3.33 17.97
N LEU A 33 4.02 2.94 18.38
CA LEU A 33 5.24 3.64 17.98
C LEU A 33 5.72 3.26 16.57
N ASP A 34 5.71 1.96 16.24
CA ASP A 34 6.48 1.45 15.11
C ASP A 34 5.61 0.91 13.96
N VAL A 35 4.47 0.26 14.26
CA VAL A 35 3.64 -0.39 13.24
C VAL A 35 2.51 0.50 12.74
N ALA A 36 1.85 1.26 13.62
CA ALA A 36 0.76 2.15 13.29
C ALA A 36 1.16 3.18 12.21
N PRO A 37 2.36 3.81 12.23
CA PRO A 37 2.79 4.68 11.13
C PRO A 37 2.81 3.96 9.78
N ILE A 38 3.30 2.72 9.73
CA ILE A 38 3.39 1.91 8.50
C ILE A 38 1.98 1.57 8.01
N VAL A 39 1.15 1.02 8.89
CA VAL A 39 -0.20 0.57 8.54
C VAL A 39 -1.09 1.74 8.12
N PHE A 40 -1.01 2.87 8.82
CA PHE A 40 -1.85 4.02 8.50
C PHE A 40 -1.42 4.73 7.22
N GLN A 41 -0.13 4.69 6.89
CA GLN A 41 0.39 5.25 5.65
C GLN A 41 0.08 4.37 4.43
N HIS A 42 0.28 3.06 4.54
CA HIS A 42 0.26 2.16 3.38
C HIS A 42 -1.04 1.35 3.22
N CYS A 43 -1.81 1.19 4.29
CA CYS A 43 -2.95 0.25 4.30
C CYS A 43 -4.28 0.96 4.57
N ALA A 44 -4.34 1.86 5.57
CA ALA A 44 -5.60 2.45 6.03
C ALA A 44 -6.30 3.36 5.02
N GLU A 45 -5.61 3.77 3.93
CA GLU A 45 -6.24 4.44 2.80
C GLU A 45 -7.37 3.58 2.19
N CYS A 46 -7.11 2.29 2.00
CA CYS A 46 -8.07 1.34 1.45
C CYS A 46 -8.78 0.53 2.55
N HIS A 47 -8.06 0.19 3.62
CA HIS A 47 -8.55 -0.61 4.75
C HIS A 47 -9.14 0.27 5.86
N ARG A 48 -10.15 1.07 5.52
CA ARG A 48 -10.95 1.83 6.48
C ARG A 48 -12.45 1.65 6.19
N PRO A 49 -13.34 1.84 7.18
CA PRO A 49 -14.78 1.69 6.96
C PRO A 49 -15.28 2.52 5.77
N GLY A 50 -16.04 1.86 4.88
CA GLY A 50 -16.63 2.48 3.70
C GLY A 50 -15.74 2.54 2.46
N GLU A 51 -14.48 2.11 2.55
CA GLU A 51 -13.58 1.97 1.39
C GLU A 51 -13.47 0.52 0.92
N ILE A 52 -12.59 0.27 -0.06
CA ILE A 52 -12.55 -0.99 -0.82
C ILE A 52 -11.86 -2.16 -0.10
N GLY A 53 -11.11 -1.89 0.97
CA GLY A 53 -10.48 -2.92 1.78
C GLY A 53 -11.53 -3.80 2.49
N PRO A 54 -11.42 -5.13 2.44
CA PRO A 54 -12.46 -6.03 2.97
C PRO A 54 -12.56 -6.03 4.50
N MET A 55 -11.55 -5.50 5.19
CA MET A 55 -11.52 -5.33 6.64
C MET A 55 -10.84 -4.00 7.00
N PRO A 56 -11.27 -3.33 8.08
CA PRO A 56 -10.60 -2.15 8.59
C PRO A 56 -9.26 -2.50 9.25
N LEU A 57 -8.27 -1.60 9.12
CA LEU A 57 -6.94 -1.65 9.74
C LEU A 57 -6.64 -0.30 10.40
N THR A 58 -7.57 0.17 11.22
CA THR A 58 -7.61 1.53 11.77
C THR A 58 -7.34 1.61 13.28
N THR A 59 -7.32 0.46 13.96
CA THR A 59 -7.09 0.31 15.40
C THR A 59 -6.08 -0.79 15.70
N TYR A 60 -5.56 -0.82 16.93
CA TYR A 60 -4.66 -1.89 17.36
C TYR A 60 -5.33 -3.25 17.24
N GLU A 61 -6.56 -3.39 17.72
CA GLU A 61 -7.29 -4.66 17.77
C GLU A 61 -7.51 -5.25 16.37
N GLU A 62 -7.83 -4.39 15.40
CA GLU A 62 -7.97 -4.76 14.00
C GLU A 62 -6.64 -5.26 13.42
N VAL A 63 -5.56 -4.50 13.60
CA VAL A 63 -4.23 -4.87 13.07
C VAL A 63 -3.68 -6.11 13.79
N PHE A 64 -3.92 -6.22 15.10
CA PHE A 64 -3.56 -7.38 15.90
C PHE A 64 -4.25 -8.65 15.40
N ALA A 65 -5.55 -8.59 15.09
CA ALA A 65 -6.32 -9.73 14.61
C ALA A 65 -5.80 -10.30 13.28
N TYR A 66 -5.23 -9.45 12.43
CA TYR A 66 -4.70 -9.82 11.11
C TYR A 66 -3.18 -9.85 11.02
N GLY A 67 -2.44 -9.68 12.12
CA GLY A 67 -1.00 -9.40 12.07
C GLY A 67 -0.16 -10.44 11.31
N GLU A 68 -0.40 -11.74 11.53
CA GLU A 68 0.26 -12.82 10.78
C GLU A 68 -0.08 -12.80 9.29
N PHE A 69 -1.32 -12.43 8.94
CA PHE A 69 -1.73 -12.32 7.56
C PHE A 69 -1.10 -11.10 6.90
N ILE A 70 -1.06 -9.95 7.60
CA ILE A 70 -0.36 -8.73 7.17
C ILE A 70 1.10 -9.05 6.86
N GLU A 71 1.82 -9.68 7.80
CA GLU A 71 3.22 -10.08 7.60
C GLU A 71 3.38 -10.94 6.33
N PHE A 72 2.52 -11.94 6.16
CA PHE A 72 2.56 -12.84 4.99
C PHE A 72 2.34 -12.09 3.66
N VAL A 73 1.31 -11.23 3.58
CA VAL A 73 0.99 -10.53 2.32
C VAL A 73 2.02 -9.43 2.01
N THR A 74 2.60 -8.80 3.03
CA THR A 74 3.65 -7.80 2.82
C THR A 74 4.98 -8.45 2.44
N ALA A 75 5.35 -9.57 3.06
CA ALA A 75 6.60 -10.27 2.76
C ALA A 75 6.61 -10.90 1.35
N SER A 76 5.43 -11.27 0.83
CA SER A 76 5.29 -11.76 -0.54
C SER A 76 5.18 -10.65 -1.59
N GLY A 77 5.10 -9.39 -1.17
CA GLY A 77 4.85 -8.25 -2.07
C GLY A 77 3.43 -8.25 -2.66
N TYR A 78 2.51 -9.04 -2.11
CA TYR A 78 1.10 -9.02 -2.51
C TYR A 78 0.40 -7.73 -2.07
N MET A 79 0.80 -7.21 -0.90
CA MET A 79 0.31 -5.95 -0.35
C MET A 79 1.45 -5.02 0.05
N PRO A 80 1.26 -3.69 -0.03
CA PRO A 80 0.17 -3.05 -0.76
C PRO A 80 0.29 -3.29 -2.28
N PRO A 81 -0.81 -3.27 -3.04
CA PRO A 81 -0.76 -3.54 -4.48
C PRO A 81 -0.04 -2.38 -5.19
N TRP A 82 1.09 -2.70 -5.83
CA TRP A 82 1.86 -1.75 -6.63
C TRP A 82 2.58 -2.47 -7.77
N THR A 83 2.01 -2.40 -8.97
CA THR A 83 2.57 -3.03 -10.17
C THR A 83 3.73 -2.27 -10.83
N PRO A 84 3.85 -0.92 -10.73
CA PRO A 84 4.99 -0.22 -11.33
C PRO A 84 6.34 -0.60 -10.72
N ASP A 85 7.36 -0.76 -11.56
CA ASP A 85 8.74 -1.03 -11.14
C ASP A 85 9.38 0.22 -10.55
N ASN A 86 9.45 0.27 -9.22
CA ASN A 86 10.06 1.36 -8.45
C ASN A 86 11.58 1.44 -8.61
N THR A 87 12.24 0.46 -9.24
CA THR A 87 13.67 0.51 -9.53
C THR A 87 13.98 1.21 -10.84
N TYR A 88 12.98 1.34 -11.72
CA TYR A 88 13.10 2.04 -13.00
C TYR A 88 12.72 3.52 -12.89
N SER A 89 11.61 3.83 -12.23
CA SER A 89 11.14 5.21 -12.04
C SER A 89 10.36 5.36 -10.74
N HIS A 90 10.25 6.60 -10.26
CA HIS A 90 9.49 6.93 -9.07
C HIS A 90 8.24 7.74 -9.38
N PHE A 91 7.10 7.31 -8.85
CA PHE A 91 5.81 7.98 -8.93
C PHE A 91 5.41 8.62 -7.60
N VAL A 92 4.63 9.70 -7.69
CA VAL A 92 3.96 10.27 -6.51
C VAL A 92 2.91 9.27 -6.02
N GLY A 93 2.89 8.99 -4.72
CA GLY A 93 1.94 8.04 -4.12
C GLY A 93 2.33 6.57 -4.28
N GLU A 94 3.62 6.29 -4.47
CA GLU A 94 4.17 4.94 -4.46
C GLU A 94 3.79 4.16 -3.21
N ARG A 95 3.21 2.99 -3.41
CA ARG A 95 2.81 2.07 -2.35
C ARG A 95 3.86 0.95 -2.25
N VAL A 96 5.02 1.30 -1.72
CA VAL A 96 6.15 0.38 -1.54
C VAL A 96 6.56 0.39 -0.09
N LEU A 97 6.72 -0.80 0.49
CA LEU A 97 7.30 -0.98 1.81
C LEU A 97 8.82 -1.11 1.68
N THR A 98 9.54 -0.33 2.48
CA THR A 98 10.99 -0.44 2.62
C THR A 98 11.38 -1.72 3.36
N GLU A 99 12.62 -2.17 3.18
CA GLU A 99 13.16 -3.33 3.90
C GLU A 99 13.04 -3.18 5.42
N ASN A 100 13.20 -1.96 5.93
CA ASN A 100 13.05 -1.67 7.36
C ASN A 100 11.60 -1.78 7.82
N GLU A 101 10.63 -1.29 7.03
CA GLU A 101 9.21 -1.43 7.37
C GLU A 101 8.77 -2.89 7.38
N LEU A 102 9.19 -3.68 6.39
CA LEU A 102 8.96 -5.12 6.35
C LEU A 102 9.58 -5.84 7.57
N ALA A 103 10.81 -5.48 7.92
CA ALA A 103 11.49 -6.03 9.09
C ALA A 103 10.79 -5.64 10.41
N THR A 104 10.29 -4.41 10.53
CA THR A 104 9.50 -3.94 11.68
C THR A 104 8.21 -4.75 11.83
N LEU A 105 7.46 -4.94 10.75
CA LEU A 105 6.23 -5.74 10.76
C LEU A 105 6.51 -7.18 11.22
N SER A 106 7.52 -7.81 10.63
CA SER A 106 7.90 -9.19 10.98
C SER A 106 8.38 -9.30 12.44
N ALA A 107 9.23 -8.38 12.90
CA ALA A 107 9.72 -8.37 14.27
C ALA A 107 8.61 -8.12 15.30
N TRP A 108 7.63 -7.26 14.98
CA TRP A 108 6.46 -7.02 15.82
C TRP A 108 5.59 -8.29 15.96
N VAL A 109 5.33 -8.99 14.84
CA VAL A 109 4.58 -10.26 14.87
C VAL A 109 5.34 -11.32 15.66
N ALA A 110 6.64 -11.48 15.43
CA ALA A 110 7.49 -12.43 16.15
C ALA A 110 7.55 -12.16 17.66
N ALA A 111 7.41 -10.90 18.07
CA ALA A 111 7.36 -10.49 19.47
C ALA A 111 5.98 -10.67 20.14
N GLY A 112 4.99 -11.21 19.43
CA GLY A 112 3.63 -11.38 19.95
C GLY A 112 2.75 -10.13 19.83
N LYS A 113 3.09 -9.22 18.92
CA LYS A 113 2.31 -8.03 18.57
C LYS A 113 2.01 -7.09 19.74
N PRO A 114 3.03 -6.63 20.51
CA PRO A 114 2.80 -5.75 21.64
C PRO A 114 2.19 -4.40 21.21
N GLU A 115 1.20 -3.93 21.97
CA GLU A 115 0.47 -2.68 21.66
C GLU A 115 1.34 -1.43 21.82
N GLY A 116 2.08 -1.32 22.92
CA GLY A 116 2.89 -0.13 23.25
C GLY A 116 2.11 0.92 24.04
N ASP A 117 2.65 2.14 24.13
CA ASP A 117 1.99 3.27 24.80
C ASP A 117 1.03 3.98 23.82
N PRO A 118 -0.27 4.10 24.12
CA PRO A 118 -1.21 4.86 23.30
C PRO A 118 -0.80 6.32 23.03
N ALA A 119 0.03 6.91 23.89
CA ALA A 119 0.56 8.26 23.69
C ALA A 119 1.52 8.38 22.49
N ASP A 120 2.12 7.28 22.05
CA ASP A 120 3.01 7.23 20.89
C ASP A 120 2.26 7.04 19.56
N ASN A 121 0.95 6.80 19.62
CA ASN A 121 0.15 6.55 18.42
C ASN A 121 0.11 7.81 17.52
N PRO A 122 0.48 7.71 16.23
CA PRO A 122 0.42 8.85 15.32
C PRO A 122 -1.01 9.36 15.06
N GLY A 123 -2.01 8.55 15.40
CA GLY A 123 -3.40 8.77 15.03
C GLY A 123 -3.65 8.47 13.55
N LEU A 124 -4.90 8.20 13.21
CA LEU A 124 -5.28 8.01 11.81
C LEU A 124 -5.09 9.31 11.02
N PRO A 125 -4.54 9.23 9.80
CA PRO A 125 -4.54 10.35 8.88
C PRO A 125 -5.95 10.87 8.65
N GLN A 126 -6.07 12.17 8.41
CA GLN A 126 -7.33 12.73 7.95
C GLN A 126 -7.49 12.40 6.47
N TYR A 127 -8.62 11.78 6.14
CA TYR A 127 -8.99 11.48 4.76
C TYR A 127 -10.03 12.48 4.28
N PRO A 128 -9.97 12.91 3.00
CA PRO A 128 -10.99 13.79 2.45
C PRO A 128 -12.34 13.06 2.41
N GLU A 129 -13.40 13.80 2.73
CA GLU A 129 -14.76 13.33 2.46
C GLU A 129 -15.03 13.37 0.95
N GLY A 130 -15.61 12.29 0.41
CA GLY A 130 -15.96 12.22 -1.01
C GLY A 130 -14.81 11.73 -1.88
N SER A 131 -14.18 12.65 -2.62
CA SER A 131 -13.14 12.35 -3.61
C SER A 131 -11.74 12.47 -3.02
N GLN A 132 -10.86 11.51 -3.30
CA GLN A 132 -9.46 11.55 -2.86
C GLN A 132 -8.64 12.63 -3.59
N ILE A 133 -9.11 13.12 -4.74
CA ILE A 133 -8.41 14.15 -5.54
C ILE A 133 -8.91 15.57 -5.27
N GLY A 134 -9.89 15.75 -4.38
CA GLY A 134 -10.51 17.05 -4.08
C GLY A 134 -11.78 17.30 -4.90
N GLU A 135 -12.02 18.55 -5.31
CA GLU A 135 -13.14 18.87 -6.20
C GLU A 135 -12.71 18.63 -7.67
N PRO A 136 -13.34 17.68 -8.39
CA PRO A 136 -13.00 17.42 -9.78
C PRO A 136 -13.59 18.47 -10.72
N ASP A 137 -12.84 18.86 -11.75
CA ASP A 137 -13.33 19.77 -12.81
C ASP A 137 -14.33 19.09 -13.75
N LEU A 138 -14.25 17.75 -13.86
CA LEU A 138 -15.10 16.93 -14.72
C LEU A 138 -15.48 15.65 -14.00
N VAL A 139 -16.78 15.36 -13.98
CA VAL A 139 -17.33 14.08 -13.49
C VAL A 139 -18.03 13.39 -14.64
N LEU A 140 -17.52 12.23 -15.03
CA LEU A 140 -18.15 11.34 -15.99
C LEU A 140 -18.84 10.20 -15.24
N ALA A 141 -20.07 9.87 -15.65
CA ALA A 141 -20.87 8.82 -15.02
C ALA A 141 -21.61 8.01 -16.09
N MET A 142 -21.91 6.76 -15.76
CA MET A 142 -22.79 5.93 -16.59
C MET A 142 -24.16 6.58 -16.70
N ALA A 143 -24.79 6.49 -17.88
CA ALA A 143 -26.10 7.09 -18.11
C ALA A 143 -27.19 6.45 -17.23
N GLU A 144 -27.07 5.15 -16.96
CA GLU A 144 -27.95 4.38 -16.10
C GLU A 144 -27.17 3.35 -15.27
N PRO A 145 -27.73 2.86 -14.15
CA PRO A 145 -27.12 1.79 -13.36
C PRO A 145 -27.05 0.48 -14.15
N TYR A 146 -26.00 -0.30 -13.87
CA TYR A 146 -25.83 -1.64 -14.40
C TYR A 146 -26.03 -2.69 -13.30
N GLU A 147 -26.82 -3.72 -13.57
CA GLU A 147 -27.07 -4.83 -12.63
C GLU A 147 -26.09 -5.98 -12.91
N HIS A 148 -25.16 -6.20 -11.97
CA HIS A 148 -24.22 -7.32 -12.05
C HIS A 148 -24.92 -8.65 -11.76
N GLY A 149 -24.62 -9.69 -12.53
CA GLY A 149 -25.31 -11.00 -12.44
C GLY A 149 -25.19 -11.71 -11.08
N GLY A 150 -24.15 -11.40 -10.29
CA GLY A 150 -24.01 -11.85 -8.91
C GLY A 150 -23.77 -13.35 -8.76
N ASP A 151 -23.20 -13.98 -9.78
CA ASP A 151 -22.97 -15.43 -9.88
C ASP A 151 -21.56 -15.85 -9.40
N MET A 152 -20.85 -14.94 -8.73
CA MET A 152 -19.47 -15.13 -8.25
C MET A 152 -18.43 -15.35 -9.36
N THR A 153 -18.74 -14.92 -10.59
CA THR A 153 -17.79 -14.86 -11.70
C THR A 153 -17.39 -13.43 -12.02
N ASP A 154 -16.22 -13.26 -12.64
CA ASP A 154 -15.78 -11.96 -13.14
C ASP A 154 -16.60 -11.58 -14.37
N GLN A 155 -17.22 -10.40 -14.33
CA GLN A 155 -17.90 -9.82 -15.48
C GLN A 155 -17.13 -8.59 -15.99
N TYR A 156 -16.72 -8.63 -17.26
CA TYR A 156 -16.06 -7.51 -17.91
C TYR A 156 -17.05 -6.73 -18.76
N GLN A 157 -17.56 -5.64 -18.21
CA GLN A 157 -18.49 -4.75 -18.88
C GLN A 157 -17.81 -3.43 -19.23
N VAL A 158 -17.90 -3.02 -20.49
CA VAL A 158 -17.40 -1.75 -20.98
C VAL A 158 -18.54 -0.74 -21.00
N PHE A 159 -18.36 0.39 -20.31
CA PHE A 159 -19.29 1.50 -20.34
C PHE A 159 -18.68 2.68 -21.07
N VAL A 160 -19.40 3.22 -22.06
CA VAL A 160 -18.95 4.41 -22.78
C VAL A 160 -19.31 5.64 -21.97
N LEU A 161 -18.28 6.36 -21.51
CA LEU A 161 -18.43 7.62 -20.79
C LEU A 161 -18.16 8.78 -21.77
N PRO A 162 -19.20 9.53 -22.20
CA PRO A 162 -19.03 10.57 -23.20
C PRO A 162 -18.21 11.74 -22.64
N GLY A 163 -17.07 12.02 -23.26
CA GLY A 163 -16.30 13.25 -23.06
C GLY A 163 -16.72 14.36 -24.02
N ASP A 164 -16.05 15.51 -23.91
CA ASP A 164 -16.14 16.58 -24.91
C ASP A 164 -15.08 16.35 -26.00
N PRO A 165 -15.47 16.04 -27.27
CA PRO A 165 -14.53 15.74 -28.34
C PRO A 165 -13.73 16.95 -28.82
N ASP A 166 -14.20 18.17 -28.51
CA ASP A 166 -13.56 19.41 -28.95
C ASP A 166 -12.67 20.03 -27.85
N ALA A 167 -12.64 19.43 -26.65
CA ALA A 167 -11.87 19.93 -25.52
C ALA A 167 -10.41 19.44 -25.54
N ASP A 168 -9.47 20.39 -25.58
CA ASP A 168 -8.04 20.13 -25.37
C ASP A 168 -7.75 20.15 -23.85
N LEU A 169 -7.79 18.97 -23.22
CA LEU A 169 -7.65 18.81 -21.78
C LEU A 169 -6.38 18.04 -21.42
N SER A 170 -5.67 18.53 -20.39
CA SER A 170 -4.59 17.80 -19.74
C SER A 170 -5.11 17.17 -18.45
N ILE A 171 -4.90 15.85 -18.28
CA ILE A 171 -5.30 15.13 -17.07
C ILE A 171 -4.17 15.20 -16.05
N ARG A 172 -4.43 15.80 -14.88
CA ARG A 172 -3.50 15.82 -13.75
C ARG A 172 -3.78 14.69 -12.75
N ALA A 173 -5.05 14.34 -12.57
CA ALA A 173 -5.50 13.33 -11.64
C ALA A 173 -6.75 12.66 -12.19
N LEU A 174 -6.95 11.39 -11.85
CA LEU A 174 -8.15 10.63 -12.17
C LEU A 174 -8.50 9.77 -10.97
N GLU A 175 -9.79 9.71 -10.65
CA GLU A 175 -10.32 8.83 -9.61
C GLU A 175 -11.50 8.05 -10.19
N VAL A 176 -11.49 6.73 -10.03
CA VAL A 176 -12.64 5.88 -10.33
C VAL A 176 -13.39 5.65 -9.02
N ARG A 177 -14.69 5.98 -9.01
CA ARG A 177 -15.55 5.81 -7.82
C ARG A 177 -16.70 4.88 -8.14
N PRO A 178 -16.59 3.58 -7.78
CA PRO A 178 -17.70 2.65 -7.96
C PRO A 178 -18.90 3.03 -7.09
N GLY A 179 -20.11 2.92 -7.65
CA GLY A 179 -21.34 3.06 -6.86
C GLY A 179 -21.52 1.93 -5.83
N ASN A 180 -20.92 0.75 -6.09
CA ASN A 180 -20.87 -0.38 -5.17
C ASN A 180 -19.45 -0.97 -5.12
N ARG A 181 -18.70 -0.64 -4.06
CA ARG A 181 -17.32 -1.10 -3.83
C ARG A 181 -17.21 -2.60 -3.53
N ASN A 182 -18.31 -3.29 -3.21
CA ASN A 182 -18.31 -4.74 -2.97
C ASN A 182 -18.38 -5.56 -4.28
N VAL A 183 -18.75 -4.92 -5.41
CA VAL A 183 -18.91 -5.58 -6.71
C VAL A 183 -17.76 -5.24 -7.63
N ALA A 184 -17.44 -3.95 -7.80
CA ALA A 184 -16.36 -3.53 -8.69
C ALA A 184 -15.00 -3.57 -7.97
N HIS A 185 -14.08 -4.41 -8.43
CA HIS A 185 -12.72 -4.53 -7.88
C HIS A 185 -11.62 -3.99 -8.79
N HIS A 186 -11.91 -3.76 -10.08
CA HIS A 186 -10.97 -3.34 -11.11
C HIS A 186 -11.68 -2.39 -12.07
N ALA A 187 -10.92 -1.44 -12.62
CA ALA A 187 -11.37 -0.57 -13.68
C ALA A 187 -10.27 -0.49 -14.72
N ILE A 188 -10.64 -0.69 -15.98
CA ILE A 188 -9.76 -0.51 -17.14
C ILE A 188 -10.24 0.75 -17.85
N LEU A 189 -9.33 1.68 -18.08
CA LEU A 189 -9.64 2.94 -18.73
C LEU A 189 -9.02 2.94 -20.14
N GLY A 190 -9.86 3.19 -21.14
CA GLY A 190 -9.47 3.34 -22.53
C GLY A 190 -9.96 4.67 -23.10
N LEU A 191 -9.16 5.27 -23.98
CA LEU A 191 -9.56 6.43 -24.76
C LEU A 191 -9.96 5.97 -26.17
N ASP A 192 -11.23 6.07 -26.52
CA ASP A 192 -11.71 5.79 -27.87
C ASP A 192 -11.74 7.08 -28.71
N VAL A 193 -10.79 7.21 -29.62
CA VAL A 193 -10.72 8.32 -30.59
C VAL A 193 -11.39 7.98 -31.93
N SER A 194 -11.91 6.76 -32.08
CA SER A 194 -12.45 6.23 -33.33
C SER A 194 -13.99 6.12 -33.35
N GLY A 195 -14.62 6.14 -32.18
CA GLY A 195 -16.05 5.88 -32.01
C GLY A 195 -16.42 4.40 -32.09
N THR A 196 -15.44 3.48 -32.04
CA THR A 196 -15.69 2.04 -32.10
C THR A 196 -16.43 1.55 -30.86
N ALA A 197 -16.01 1.97 -29.66
CA ALA A 197 -16.68 1.60 -28.41
C ALA A 197 -18.12 2.11 -28.39
N GLN A 198 -18.34 3.35 -28.88
CA GLN A 198 -19.68 3.93 -29.02
C GLN A 198 -20.56 3.13 -30.01
N ALA A 199 -19.98 2.66 -31.11
CA ALA A 199 -20.70 1.84 -32.07
C ALA A 199 -21.04 0.45 -31.50
N LEU A 200 -20.16 -0.14 -30.70
CA LEU A 200 -20.43 -1.42 -30.02
C LEU A 200 -21.54 -1.28 -28.99
N ASP A 201 -21.44 -0.26 -28.12
CA ASP A 201 -22.46 0.08 -27.12
C ASP A 201 -23.83 0.32 -27.77
N ALA A 202 -23.90 1.08 -28.87
CA ALA A 202 -25.15 1.33 -29.58
C ALA A 202 -25.80 0.09 -30.23
N ASN A 203 -25.05 -1.02 -30.37
CA ASN A 203 -25.56 -2.29 -30.89
C ASN A 203 -25.90 -3.29 -29.78
N ASP A 204 -25.59 -2.99 -28.52
CA ASP A 204 -25.94 -3.80 -27.37
C ASP A 204 -27.28 -3.30 -26.76
N PRO A 205 -28.24 -4.19 -26.47
CA PRO A 205 -29.48 -3.79 -25.81
C PRO A 205 -29.30 -3.46 -24.31
N ASP A 206 -28.23 -3.96 -23.67
CA ASP A 206 -27.94 -3.71 -22.27
C ASP A 206 -27.01 -2.49 -22.11
N PRO A 207 -26.91 -1.86 -20.92
CA PRO A 207 -26.02 -0.73 -20.72
C PRO A 207 -24.55 -1.15 -20.89
N GLY A 208 -23.84 -0.58 -21.87
CA GLY A 208 -22.49 -1.02 -22.20
C GLY A 208 -22.47 -2.28 -23.06
N TYR A 209 -21.28 -2.88 -23.20
CA TYR A 209 -21.14 -4.18 -23.87
C TYR A 209 -20.08 -5.05 -23.17
N GLU A 210 -20.20 -6.36 -23.30
CA GLU A 210 -19.27 -7.30 -22.67
C GLU A 210 -17.95 -7.37 -23.47
N SER A 211 -16.83 -7.02 -22.82
CA SER A 211 -15.49 -7.10 -23.40
C SER A 211 -14.42 -6.91 -22.32
N PHE A 212 -13.30 -7.62 -22.44
CA PHE A 212 -12.12 -7.46 -21.58
C PHE A 212 -11.33 -6.18 -21.97
N GLY A 213 -11.97 -5.01 -21.92
CA GLY A 213 -11.31 -3.71 -22.08
C GLY A 213 -10.88 -3.32 -23.49
N SER A 214 -11.34 -4.03 -24.54
CA SER A 214 -11.16 -3.62 -25.95
C SER A 214 -12.46 -3.14 -26.56
N PHE A 215 -12.33 -2.36 -27.62
CA PHE A 215 -13.29 -2.18 -28.70
C PHE A 215 -12.72 -2.74 -30.01
#